data_AF-A0A376P513-F1
#
_entry.id   AF-A0A376P513-F1
#
_cell.length_a   1.000
_cell.length_b   1.000
_cell.length_c   1.000
_cell.angle_alpha   90.00
_cell.angle_beta   90.00
_cell.angle_gamma   90.00
#
_symmetry.space_group_name_H-M   'P 1'
#
loop_
_entity.id
_entity.type
_entity.pdbx_description
1 polymer ?
#
loop_
_entity_poly.entity_id
_entity_poly.type
_entity_poly.pdbx_seq_one_letter_code
_entity_poly.pdbx_strand_id
1 'polypeptide(L)'
;MTCNRKRWSREDREFIEASVGKMTVEEMAKKLKVAPTALQAHARRHGISLCAYRVSEHDKYLCRELYKEGLAIHVIAKKMELSNRAVSGIVYSEY
;
A
#
# COMPACT_ATOMS: atom_id res chain seq x y z
N MET A 1 6.12 -24.16 4.11
CA MET A 1 6.19 -23.20 2.99
C MET A 1 7.66 -22.91 2.72
N THR A 2 8.23 -23.47 1.66
CA THR A 2 9.62 -23.23 1.26
C THR A 2 9.69 -21.87 0.55
N CYS A 3 10.14 -20.84 1.26
CA CYS A 3 10.37 -19.53 0.69
C CYS A 3 11.59 -19.60 -0.24
N ASN A 4 11.33 -19.83 -1.54
CA ASN A 4 12.34 -19.75 -2.59
C ASN A 4 12.92 -18.33 -2.57
N ARG A 5 14.16 -18.19 -2.10
CA ARG A 5 14.80 -16.88 -1.92
C ARG A 5 15.24 -16.39 -3.29
N LYS A 6 14.44 -15.49 -3.89
CA LYS A 6 14.88 -14.75 -5.08
C LYS A 6 16.17 -13.99 -4.73
N ARG A 7 17.17 -14.12 -5.60
CA ARG A 7 18.38 -13.30 -5.56
C ARG A 7 18.05 -11.96 -6.23
N TRP A 8 18.05 -10.90 -5.44
CA TRP A 8 17.75 -9.55 -5.92
C TRP A 8 18.94 -8.99 -6.70
N SER A 9 18.73 -8.61 -7.95
CA SER A 9 19.75 -7.93 -8.76
C SER A 9 19.74 -6.42 -8.51
N ARG A 10 20.77 -5.71 -9.00
CA ARG A 10 20.81 -4.25 -8.95
C ARG A 10 19.67 -3.64 -9.78
N GLU A 11 19.37 -4.25 -10.92
CA GLU A 11 18.27 -3.85 -11.81
C GLU A 11 16.90 -4.00 -11.14
N ASP A 12 16.69 -5.09 -10.37
CA ASP A 12 15.46 -5.26 -9.59
C ASP A 12 15.28 -4.08 -8.62
N ARG A 13 16.37 -3.63 -7.99
CA ARG A 13 16.33 -2.50 -7.05
C ARG A 13 16.06 -1.17 -7.74
N GLU A 14 16.77 -0.88 -8.83
CA GLU A 14 16.56 0.33 -9.64
C GLU A 14 15.11 0.40 -10.13
N PHE A 15 14.54 -0.74 -10.55
CA PHE A 15 13.13 -0.85 -10.91
C PHE A 15 12.19 -0.56 -9.74
N ILE A 16 12.48 -1.10 -8.55
CA ILE A 16 11.67 -0.86 -7.35
C ILE A 16 11.67 0.64 -7.01
N GLU A 17 12.84 1.27 -6.95
CA GLU A 17 12.96 2.70 -6.65
C GLU A 17 12.25 3.57 -7.70
N ALA A 18 12.37 3.24 -8.98
CA ALA A 18 11.68 3.97 -10.06
C ALA A 18 10.16 3.75 -10.09
N SER A 19 9.69 2.64 -9.55
CA SER A 19 8.28 2.23 -9.52
C SER A 19 7.56 2.68 -8.24
N VAL A 20 8.31 2.99 -7.17
CA VAL A 20 7.76 3.54 -5.93
C VAL A 20 6.98 4.81 -6.25
N GLY A 21 5.67 4.77 -5.96
CA GLY A 21 4.76 5.87 -6.24
C GLY A 21 4.19 5.91 -7.66
N LYS A 22 4.58 5.04 -8.59
CA LYS A 22 3.94 4.96 -9.92
C LYS A 22 2.94 3.82 -10.05
N MET A 23 3.16 2.72 -9.33
CA MET A 23 2.35 1.51 -9.40
C MET A 23 2.23 0.85 -8.03
N THR A 24 1.24 -0.02 -7.88
CA THR A 24 0.97 -0.72 -6.62
C THR A 24 1.99 -1.83 -6.37
N VAL A 25 2.16 -2.23 -5.10
CA VAL A 25 3.05 -3.34 -4.71
C VAL A 25 2.70 -4.64 -5.43
N GLU A 26 1.40 -4.88 -5.70
CA GLU A 26 0.95 -6.06 -6.42
C GLU A 26 1.38 -6.07 -7.88
N GLU A 27 1.29 -4.93 -8.56
CA GLU A 27 1.74 -4.78 -9.95
C GLU A 27 3.26 -4.91 -10.06
N MET A 28 4.00 -4.31 -9.12
CA MET A 28 5.45 -4.47 -9.02
C MET A 28 5.83 -5.93 -8.81
N ALA A 29 5.13 -6.62 -7.91
CA ALA A 29 5.36 -8.03 -7.61
C ALA A 29 5.06 -8.93 -8.82
N LYS A 30 3.99 -8.65 -9.57
CA LYS A 30 3.66 -9.33 -10.84
C LYS A 30 4.77 -9.17 -11.88
N LYS A 31 5.26 -7.94 -12.09
CA LYS A 31 6.36 -7.67 -13.05
C LYS A 31 7.66 -8.36 -12.66
N LEU A 32 7.99 -8.36 -11.38
CA LEU A 32 9.21 -8.98 -10.83
C LEU A 32 9.08 -10.50 -10.61
N LYS A 33 7.89 -11.07 -10.89
CA LYS A 33 7.52 -12.47 -10.65
C LYS A 33 7.83 -12.95 -9.23
N VAL A 34 7.55 -12.09 -8.24
CA VAL A 34 7.77 -12.37 -6.81
C VAL A 34 6.46 -12.29 -6.05
N ALA A 35 6.43 -12.91 -4.86
CA ALA A 35 5.33 -12.68 -3.92
C ALA A 35 5.35 -11.22 -3.42
N PRO A 36 4.19 -10.55 -3.28
CA PRO A 36 4.09 -9.18 -2.74
C PRO A 36 4.76 -9.04 -1.36
N THR A 37 4.63 -10.08 -0.52
CA THR A 37 5.24 -10.15 0.80
C THR A 37 6.77 -10.18 0.75
N ALA A 38 7.35 -10.87 -0.23
CA ALA A 38 8.81 -10.91 -0.44
C ALA A 38 9.34 -9.55 -0.91
N LEU A 39 8.59 -8.87 -1.78
CA LEU A 39 8.91 -7.52 -2.24
C LEU A 39 8.86 -6.50 -1.08
N GLN A 40 7.82 -6.56 -0.24
CA GLN A 40 7.72 -5.71 0.96
C GLN A 40 8.86 -5.97 1.95
N ALA A 41 9.20 -7.23 2.19
CA ALA A 41 10.30 -7.59 3.08
C ALA A 41 11.65 -7.09 2.54
N HIS A 42 11.88 -7.18 1.23
CA HIS A 42 13.07 -6.64 0.58
C HIS A 42 13.15 -5.12 0.71
N ALA A 43 12.08 -4.42 0.34
CA ALA A 43 12.02 -2.97 0.42
C ALA A 43 12.23 -2.46 1.86
N ARG A 44 11.60 -3.08 2.85
CA ARG A 44 11.80 -2.73 4.26
C ARG A 44 13.25 -2.90 4.72
N ARG A 45 13.95 -3.93 4.23
CA ARG A 45 15.40 -4.14 4.53
C ARG A 45 16.29 -3.09 3.88
N HIS A 46 15.86 -2.52 2.76
CA HIS A 46 16.60 -1.49 2.02
C HIS A 46 16.09 -0.07 2.29
N GLY A 47 15.22 0.12 3.29
CA GLY A 47 14.70 1.44 3.67
C GLY A 47 13.70 2.04 2.67
N ILE A 48 13.18 1.24 1.75
CA ILE A 48 12.21 1.68 0.74
C ILE A 48 10.80 1.49 1.32
N SER A 49 10.10 2.61 1.53
CA SER A 49 8.71 2.60 1.98
C SER A 49 7.76 2.25 0.83
N LEU A 50 7.52 0.95 0.61
CA LEU A 50 6.51 0.45 -0.34
C LEU A 50 5.07 0.57 0.19
N CYS A 51 4.89 1.06 1.41
CA CYS A 51 3.57 1.27 2.02
C CYS A 51 2.90 2.51 1.43
N ALA A 52 2.60 2.49 0.13
CA ALA A 52 1.77 3.48 -0.51
C ALA A 52 0.53 2.78 -1.04
N TYR A 53 -0.36 2.41 -0.13
CA TYR A 53 -1.77 2.36 -0.48
C TYR A 53 -2.14 3.80 -0.87
N ARG A 54 -2.03 4.12 -2.17
CA ARG A 54 -2.38 5.45 -2.70
C ARG A 54 -3.90 5.54 -2.76
N VAL A 55 -4.49 5.85 -1.62
CA VAL A 55 -5.82 6.45 -1.56
C VAL A 55 -5.68 7.77 -2.31
N SER A 56 -6.48 7.99 -3.36
CA SER A 56 -6.52 9.28 -4.03
C SER A 56 -6.82 10.39 -3.01
N GLU A 57 -6.33 11.61 -3.22
CA GLU A 57 -6.73 12.74 -2.36
C GLU A 57 -8.25 12.89 -2.31
N HIS A 58 -8.94 12.59 -3.42
CA HIS A 58 -10.39 12.55 -3.49
C HIS A 58 -10.98 11.47 -2.56
N ASP A 59 -10.44 10.26 -2.59
CA ASP A 59 -10.91 9.15 -1.75
C ASP A 59 -10.63 9.42 -0.27
N LYS A 60 -9.54 10.13 0.05
CA LYS A 60 -9.22 10.58 1.41
C LYS A 60 -10.27 11.58 1.90
N TYR A 61 -10.58 12.56 1.06
CA TYR A 61 -11.62 13.55 1.34
C TYR A 61 -12.98 12.89 1.59
N LEU A 62 -13.38 11.97 0.71
CA LEU A 62 -14.64 11.23 0.85
C LEU A 62 -14.69 10.39 2.13
N CYS A 63 -13.60 9.71 2.50
CA CYS A 63 -13.53 8.97 3.77
C CYS A 63 -13.74 9.89 4.99
N ARG A 64 -13.19 11.11 4.95
CA ARG A 64 -13.31 12.10 6.03
C ARG A 64 -14.71 12.68 6.10
N GLU A 65 -15.32 12.96 4.96
CA GLU A 65 -16.69 13.50 4.88
C GLU A 65 -17.71 12.49 5.40
N LEU A 66 -17.62 11.23 4.98
CA LEU A 66 -18.44 10.13 5.50
C LEU A 66 -18.28 9.96 7.02
N TYR A 67 -17.06 10.13 7.55
CA TYR A 67 -16.83 10.08 8.99
C TYR A 67 -17.45 11.27 9.73
N LYS A 68 -17.38 12.49 9.15
CA LYS A 68 -18.04 13.69 9.68
C LYS A 68 -19.57 13.57 9.71
N GLU A 69 -20.16 12.88 8.74
CA GLU A 69 -21.59 12.52 8.73
C GLU A 69 -21.98 11.49 9.82
N GLY A 70 -21.00 10.93 10.54
CA GLY A 70 -21.21 9.99 11.63
C GLY A 70 -21.21 8.53 11.21
N LEU A 71 -20.77 8.19 9.98
CA LEU A 71 -20.59 6.79 9.61
C LEU A 71 -19.42 6.15 10.38
N ALA A 72 -19.65 4.94 10.87
CA ALA A 72 -18.61 4.16 11.54
C ALA A 72 -17.51 3.71 10.55
N ILE A 73 -16.26 3.65 11.05
CA ILE A 73 -15.07 3.29 10.27
C ILE A 73 -15.24 1.99 9.48
N HIS A 74 -15.89 0.97 10.06
CA HIS A 74 -16.11 -0.31 9.39
C HIS A 74 -17.09 -0.24 8.21
N VAL A 75 -18.04 0.69 8.26
CA VAL A 75 -19.00 0.93 7.16
C VAL A 75 -18.30 1.66 6.02
N ILE A 76 -17.49 2.66 6.36
CA ILE A 76 -16.66 3.40 5.39
C ILE A 76 -15.66 2.44 4.72
N ALA A 77 -15.01 1.57 5.50
CA ALA A 77 -14.11 0.55 4.99
C ALA A 77 -14.79 -0.37 3.97
N LYS A 78 -16.02 -0.82 4.24
CA LYS A 78 -16.80 -1.61 3.27
C LYS A 78 -17.20 -0.81 2.03
N LYS A 79 -17.67 0.43 2.20
CA LYS A 79 -18.12 1.30 1.10
C LYS A 79 -16.99 1.69 0.16
N MET A 80 -15.81 1.94 0.71
CA MET A 80 -14.62 2.39 -0.03
C MET A 80 -13.72 1.22 -0.45
N GLU A 81 -14.13 -0.03 -0.16
CA GLU A 81 -13.34 -1.25 -0.39
C GLU A 81 -11.93 -1.18 0.24
N LEU A 82 -11.86 -0.55 1.42
CA LEU A 82 -10.65 -0.32 2.20
C LEU A 82 -10.55 -1.23 3.41
N SER A 83 -9.34 -1.40 3.93
CA SER A 83 -9.16 -1.98 5.26
C SER A 83 -9.52 -0.98 6.37
N ASN A 84 -10.03 -1.48 7.50
CA ASN A 84 -10.29 -0.65 8.69
C ASN A 84 -9.06 0.18 9.10
N ARG A 85 -7.86 -0.40 8.97
CA ARG A 85 -6.59 0.29 9.30
C ARG A 85 -6.28 1.42 8.33
N ALA A 86 -6.58 1.25 7.04
CA ALA A 86 -6.42 2.31 6.05
C ALA A 86 -7.38 3.48 6.32
N VAL A 87 -8.67 3.21 6.56
CA VAL A 87 -9.66 4.24 6.88
C VAL A 87 -9.31 4.97 8.17
N SER A 88 -8.95 4.24 9.23
CA SER A 88 -8.53 4.83 10.50
C SER A 88 -7.30 5.72 10.33
N GLY A 89 -6.31 5.30 9.53
CA GLY A 89 -5.16 6.13 9.18
C GLY A 89 -5.56 7.41 8.43
N ILE A 90 -6.48 7.34 7.47
CA ILE A 90 -6.94 8.51 6.70
C ILE A 90 -7.68 9.52 7.59
N VAL A 91 -8.56 9.03 8.47
CA VAL A 91 -9.41 9.84 9.33
C VAL A 91 -8.59 10.52 10.44
N TYR A 92 -7.63 9.81 11.05
CA TYR A 92 -6.85 10.33 12.18
C TYR A 92 -5.52 10.99 11.81
N SER A 93 -5.05 10.89 10.55
CA SER A 93 -3.77 11.49 10.14
C SER A 93 -3.75 13.03 10.10
N GLU A 94 -4.89 13.70 10.31
CA GLU A 94 -5.02 15.17 10.29
C GLU A 94 -5.35 15.81 11.65
N TYR A 95 -5.44 15.01 12.71
CA TYR A 95 -5.69 15.48 14.08
C TYR A 95 -4.42 15.45 14.93
#